data_AF-A0A519CMR7-F1
#
_entry.id   AF-A0A519CMR7-F1
#
_cell.length_a   1.000
_cell.length_b   1.000
_cell.length_c   1.000
_cell.angle_alpha   90.00
_cell.angle_beta   90.00
_cell.angle_gamma   90.00
#
_symmetry.space_group_name_H-M   'P 1'
#
loop_
_entity.id
_entity.type
_entity.pdbx_description
1 polymer ?
#
loop_
_entity_poly.entity_id
_entity_poly.type
_entity_poly.pdbx_seq_one_letter_code
_entity_poly.pdbx_strand_id
1 'polypeptide(L)'
;MEAWADVEKAILAEKLMRNKKMDNLVNFSAFSLLGAAIWLAWPALHSAIEGRGGIISGLGLPIIVLLWGVIIQDIVIDDAKARSRVGGGASIIWPILLMIGVINVDFSPSPETLGSILVVIVAMFCYKSAANTLQGDLGVLRFRSLMTGVGCLTSFSLFIGKMPDSMTLHWFIAISILVLSFTEVAYTWVKGDDKKEIRKKFRKRLDQIENELLELKAQGAAVAQASSLVTTAQEEGHIDPEYGMRLLDDAQENIKRSISLAGDVEIIMQDALTAVEASEDIAPIAKRPRKSFNAGVREVELGSLRDGELLFRRAKKSAKENVEWWRAAENAITEASRLLSGKTGDAVDHLIEMLNDAKKKLSSEKPKEAFEYAVVIPQQLAADDDAQTKAEDSVNEANRQLKQTDGLDTSDMEKRLSQAKKELEKGNANQAMGLADGVVRTIIAERAAMDDVRKALRQRKKLKKQFESRDDSKNWQLKLDEIDAAADEKQWTHAATLLDRMTKELDKEGRASDDALELYDFVMDEWRILRNQCEAAFIKVTDDDRRDCEQAIALAEEALGVGKITECLDLLAKADSAMEKLRRRI
;
A
#
# COMPACT_ATOMS: atom_id res chain seq x y z
N MET A 1 5.37 33.37 31.61
CA MET A 1 6.14 32.24 32.18
C MET A 1 7.12 32.70 33.24
N GLU A 2 7.83 33.81 33.08
CA GLU A 2 8.79 34.33 34.08
C GLU A 2 8.16 34.67 35.45
N ALA A 3 6.98 35.30 35.48
CA ALA A 3 6.28 35.60 36.73
C ALA A 3 5.87 34.36 37.54
N TRP A 4 5.64 33.23 36.89
CA TRP A 4 5.34 31.94 37.56
C TRP A 4 6.62 31.28 38.09
N ALA A 5 7.74 31.43 37.38
CA ALA A 5 9.05 30.97 37.83
C ALA A 5 9.55 31.75 39.06
N ASP A 6 9.23 33.04 39.18
CA ASP A 6 9.56 33.84 40.38
C ASP A 6 8.70 33.48 41.59
N VAL A 7 7.44 33.12 41.41
CA VAL A 7 6.57 32.65 42.50
C VAL A 7 7.03 31.29 43.02
N GLU A 8 7.37 30.35 42.14
CA GLU A 8 7.94 29.06 42.55
C GLU A 8 9.28 29.23 43.26
N LYS A 9 10.16 30.10 42.75
CA LYS A 9 11.44 30.41 43.41
C LYS A 9 11.24 31.09 44.77
N ALA A 10 10.29 32.00 44.91
CA ALA A 10 9.97 32.64 46.18
C ALA A 10 9.42 31.62 47.21
N ILE A 11 8.53 30.72 46.78
CA ILE A 11 8.01 29.63 47.62
C ILE A 11 9.14 28.69 48.05
N LEU A 12 10.05 28.33 47.14
CA LEU A 12 11.21 27.50 47.44
C LEU A 12 12.17 28.19 48.42
N ALA A 13 12.45 29.47 48.20
CA ALA A 13 13.30 30.27 49.10
C ALA A 13 12.70 30.39 50.50
N GLU A 14 11.38 30.59 50.61
CA GLU A 14 10.71 30.66 51.91
C GLU A 14 10.66 29.30 52.61
N LYS A 15 10.45 28.20 51.88
CA LYS A 15 10.58 26.83 52.42
C LYS A 15 11.97 26.57 52.97
N LEU A 16 13.02 26.96 52.23
CA LEU A 16 14.41 26.79 52.64
C LEU A 16 14.75 27.63 53.89
N MET A 17 14.27 28.87 53.93
CA MET A 17 14.38 29.74 55.11
C MET A 17 13.67 29.17 56.34
N ARG A 18 12.47 28.58 56.18
CA ARG A 18 11.74 27.91 57.26
C ARG A 18 12.46 26.67 57.77
N ASN A 19 12.96 25.82 56.87
CA ASN A 19 13.74 24.64 57.23
C ASN A 19 15.00 25.04 58.01
N LYS A 20 15.74 26.05 57.55
CA LYS A 20 16.93 26.53 58.25
C LYS A 20 16.63 27.08 59.65
N LYS A 21 15.50 27.78 59.83
CA LYS A 21 15.05 28.23 61.16
C LYS A 21 14.68 27.05 62.06
N MET A 22 14.05 26.02 61.50
CA MET A 22 13.67 24.80 62.21
C MET A 22 14.91 23.98 62.61
N ASP A 23 15.88 23.82 61.72
CA ASP A 23 17.18 23.18 61.99
C ASP A 23 17.90 23.88 63.16
N ASN A 24 17.97 25.21 63.13
CA ASN A 24 18.58 25.98 64.20
C ASN A 24 17.87 25.80 65.55
N LEU A 25 16.54 25.74 65.55
CA LEU A 25 15.73 25.55 66.75
C LEU A 25 15.88 24.13 67.32
N VAL A 26 15.99 23.13 66.46
CA VAL A 26 16.23 21.74 66.87
C VAL A 26 17.64 21.53 67.37
N ASN A 27 18.65 22.13 66.72
CA ASN A 27 20.01 22.11 67.25
C ASN A 27 20.08 22.79 68.63
N PHE A 28 19.46 23.97 68.78
CA PHE A 28 19.38 24.64 70.07
C PHE A 28 18.68 23.78 71.13
N SER A 29 17.58 23.14 70.77
CA SER A 29 16.82 22.25 71.67
C SER A 29 17.63 21.01 72.05
N ALA A 30 18.35 20.40 71.10
CA ALA A 30 19.22 19.25 71.34
C ALA A 30 20.39 19.61 72.26
N PHE A 31 21.03 20.77 72.07
CA PHE A 31 22.07 21.26 72.98
C PHE A 31 21.52 21.58 74.37
N SER A 32 20.30 22.14 74.47
CA SER A 32 19.64 22.39 75.74
C SER A 32 19.31 21.09 76.48
N LEU A 33 18.80 20.07 75.79
CA LEU A 33 18.55 18.74 76.36
C LEU A 33 19.84 18.05 76.80
N LEU A 34 20.92 18.17 76.01
CA LEU A 34 22.23 17.64 76.38
C LEU A 34 22.75 18.33 77.65
N GLY A 35 22.61 19.66 77.75
CA GLY A 35 22.93 20.42 78.96
C GLY A 35 22.10 19.99 80.17
N ALA A 36 20.79 19.77 79.98
CA ALA A 36 19.90 19.27 81.03
C ALA A 36 20.24 17.84 81.46
N ALA A 37 20.59 16.96 80.52
CA ALA A 37 21.02 15.59 80.80
C ALA A 37 22.32 15.57 81.61
N ILE A 38 23.30 16.42 81.26
CA ILE A 38 24.54 16.57 82.02
C ILE A 38 24.23 17.10 83.43
N TRP A 39 23.35 18.09 83.55
CA TRP A 39 22.94 18.64 84.84
C TRP A 39 22.30 17.57 85.74
N LEU A 40 21.38 16.78 85.19
CA LEU A 40 20.73 15.67 85.90
C LEU A 40 21.70 14.53 86.23
N ALA A 41 22.70 14.30 85.39
CA ALA A 41 23.72 13.29 85.62
C ALA A 41 24.76 13.74 86.66
N TRP A 42 24.88 15.06 86.91
CA TRP A 42 25.95 15.64 87.71
C TRP A 42 26.07 15.08 89.12
N PRO A 43 24.98 14.90 89.91
CA PRO A 43 25.09 14.30 91.25
C PRO A 43 25.62 12.86 91.20
N ALA A 44 25.17 12.08 90.20
CA ALA A 44 25.62 10.70 90.00
C ALA A 44 27.08 10.65 89.54
N LEU A 45 27.47 11.54 88.63
CA LEU A 45 28.83 11.68 88.12
C LEU A 45 29.80 12.12 89.23
N HIS A 46 29.38 13.06 90.07
CA HIS A 46 30.17 13.54 91.20
C HIS A 46 30.38 12.44 92.24
N SER A 47 29.33 11.68 92.57
CA SER A 47 29.44 10.53 93.48
C SER A 47 30.37 9.42 92.95
N ALA A 48 30.41 9.23 91.63
CA ALA A 48 31.33 8.32 90.95
C ALA A 48 32.81 8.77 91.05
N ILE A 49 33.05 10.07 90.86
CA ILE A 49 34.38 10.68 90.93
C ILE A 49 34.95 10.60 92.36
N GLU A 50 34.08 10.67 93.37
CA GLU A 50 34.44 10.50 94.78
C GLU A 50 34.58 9.02 95.22
N GLY A 51 34.43 8.07 94.30
CA GLY A 51 34.64 6.64 94.56
C GLY A 51 33.51 5.94 95.32
N ARG A 52 32.31 6.53 95.40
CA ARG A 52 31.12 5.90 95.99
C ARG A 52 30.31 5.18 94.90
N GLY A 53 29.89 3.94 95.16
CA GLY A 53 29.01 3.19 94.26
C GLY A 53 27.62 3.83 94.15
N GLY A 54 27.01 3.82 92.96
CA GLY A 54 25.66 4.38 92.75
C GLY A 54 25.34 4.88 91.34
N ILE A 55 26.29 4.89 90.41
CA ILE A 55 26.18 5.45 89.05
C ILE A 55 24.91 4.98 88.30
N ILE A 56 24.61 3.69 88.37
CA ILE A 56 23.52 3.08 87.60
C ILE A 56 22.14 3.58 88.08
N SER A 57 21.99 3.88 89.38
CA SER A 57 20.73 4.40 89.94
C SER A 57 20.47 5.86 89.59
N GLY A 58 21.52 6.64 89.31
CA GLY A 58 21.41 8.08 89.02
C GLY A 58 21.39 8.46 87.54
N LEU A 59 21.73 7.54 86.63
CA LEU A 59 21.79 7.82 85.18
C LEU A 59 20.47 7.57 84.42
N GLY A 60 19.44 7.01 85.06
CA GLY A 60 18.17 6.68 84.39
C GLY A 60 17.48 7.89 83.73
N LEU A 61 17.32 8.99 84.47
CA LEU A 61 16.69 10.22 83.96
C LEU A 61 17.53 10.90 82.85
N PRO A 62 18.85 11.08 82.99
CA PRO A 62 19.72 11.55 81.91
C PRO A 62 19.62 10.74 80.61
N ILE A 63 19.59 9.40 80.71
CA ILE A 63 19.48 8.52 79.54
C ILE A 63 18.14 8.73 78.82
N ILE A 64 17.04 8.88 79.56
CA ILE A 64 15.72 9.17 78.99
C ILE A 64 15.74 10.52 78.27
N VAL A 65 16.35 11.55 78.85
CA VAL A 65 16.48 12.89 78.23
C VAL A 65 17.32 12.85 76.96
N LEU A 66 18.40 12.06 76.92
CA LEU A 66 19.21 11.87 75.72
C LEU A 66 18.47 11.11 74.63
N LEU A 67 17.69 10.08 74.99
CA LEU A 67 16.85 9.33 74.05
C LEU A 67 15.78 10.25 73.42
N TRP A 68 15.22 11.18 74.20
CA TRP A 68 14.35 12.23 73.70
C TRP A 68 15.05 13.22 72.75
N GLY A 69 16.34 13.50 72.97
CA GLY A 69 17.16 14.30 72.07
C GLY A 69 17.26 13.73 70.65
N VAL A 70 17.26 12.39 70.52
CA VAL A 70 17.24 11.70 69.22
C VAL A 70 15.87 11.83 68.54
N ILE A 71 14.78 11.72 69.30
CA ILE A 71 13.41 11.85 68.77
C ILE A 71 13.12 13.29 68.31
N ILE A 72 13.71 14.30 68.94
CA ILE A 72 13.57 15.71 68.53
C ILE A 72 14.16 15.96 67.13
N GLN A 73 15.19 15.22 66.72
CA GLN A 73 15.76 15.35 65.37
C GLN A 73 14.78 14.88 64.29
N ASP A 74 13.87 13.96 64.61
CA ASP A 74 12.84 13.47 63.70
C ASP A 74 11.71 14.47 63.46
N ILE A 75 11.58 15.52 64.30
CA ILE A 75 10.55 16.56 64.12
C ILE A 75 10.86 17.44 62.90
N VAL A 76 12.12 17.50 62.47
CA VAL A 76 12.60 18.35 61.36
C VAL A 76 12.53 17.65 60.01
N ILE A 77 12.70 16.32 60.03
CA ILE A 77 12.78 15.51 58.81
C ILE A 77 11.36 15.26 58.32
N ASP A 78 10.98 15.93 57.23
CA ASP A 78 9.64 15.79 56.64
C ASP A 78 9.50 14.51 55.78
N ASP A 79 9.82 13.36 56.36
CA ASP A 79 9.68 12.03 55.73
C ASP A 79 8.53 11.24 56.36
N ALA A 80 7.89 10.36 55.59
CA ALA A 80 6.79 9.52 56.03
C ALA A 80 7.17 8.65 57.25
N LYS A 81 8.42 8.17 57.31
CA LYS A 81 8.94 7.40 58.45
C LYS A 81 9.06 8.26 59.72
N ALA A 82 9.57 9.48 59.59
CA ALA A 82 9.70 10.41 60.70
C ALA A 82 8.33 10.87 61.24
N ARG A 83 7.38 11.18 60.35
CA ARG A 83 5.98 11.51 60.72
C ARG A 83 5.30 10.35 61.46
N SER A 84 5.53 9.10 61.03
CA SER A 84 5.00 7.91 61.71
C SER A 84 5.61 7.73 63.11
N ARG A 85 6.93 7.92 63.27
CA ARG A 85 7.61 7.84 64.58
C ARG A 85 7.15 8.94 65.54
N VAL A 86 7.16 10.19 65.10
CA VAL A 86 6.77 11.35 65.93
C VAL A 86 5.28 11.32 66.24
N GLY A 87 4.43 11.12 65.23
CA GLY A 87 2.98 11.05 65.40
C GLY A 87 2.54 9.83 66.20
N GLY A 88 3.13 8.66 65.95
CA GLY A 88 2.87 7.41 66.69
C GLY A 88 3.35 7.50 68.14
N GLY A 89 4.57 8.01 68.37
CA GLY A 89 5.11 8.24 69.71
C GLY A 89 4.27 9.23 70.50
N ALA A 90 3.89 10.36 69.90
CA ALA A 90 3.00 11.33 70.52
C ALA A 90 1.61 10.72 70.83
N SER A 91 1.10 9.84 69.96
CA SER A 91 -0.17 9.10 70.15
C SER A 91 -0.12 8.15 71.35
N ILE A 92 1.02 7.50 71.61
CA ILE A 92 1.23 6.61 72.76
C ILE A 92 1.42 7.42 74.05
N ILE A 93 2.15 8.54 73.98
CA ILE A 93 2.69 9.23 75.15
C ILE A 93 1.68 10.21 75.76
N TRP A 94 0.79 10.81 74.97
CA TRP A 94 -0.16 11.79 75.51
C TRP A 94 -1.08 11.21 76.61
N PRO A 95 -1.68 10.00 76.50
CA PRO A 95 -2.50 9.46 77.58
C PRO A 95 -1.65 9.15 78.82
N ILE A 96 -0.39 8.72 78.62
CA ILE A 96 0.53 8.33 79.68
C ILE A 96 0.91 9.55 80.51
N LEU A 97 1.36 10.62 79.85
CA LEU A 97 1.72 11.88 80.52
C LEU A 97 0.52 12.52 81.21
N LEU A 98 -0.67 12.47 80.59
CA LEU A 98 -1.88 13.01 81.20
C LEU A 98 -2.22 12.25 82.51
N MET A 99 -2.09 10.93 82.50
CA MET A 99 -2.26 10.09 83.71
C MET A 99 -1.19 10.37 84.77
N ILE A 100 0.09 10.46 84.40
CA ILE A 100 1.19 10.78 85.32
C ILE A 100 1.00 12.16 85.96
N GLY A 101 0.60 13.15 85.17
CA GLY A 101 0.31 14.48 85.65
C GLY A 101 -0.73 14.42 86.75
N VAL A 102 -1.91 13.85 86.47
CA VAL A 102 -3.03 13.82 87.43
C VAL A 102 -2.74 12.99 88.67
N ILE A 103 -2.05 11.86 88.57
CA ILE A 103 -1.71 11.03 89.75
C ILE A 103 -0.79 11.77 90.74
N ASN A 104 0.07 12.68 90.25
CA ASN A 104 1.03 13.40 91.08
C ASN A 104 0.66 14.88 91.29
N VAL A 105 -0.55 15.33 90.94
CA VAL A 105 -1.04 16.66 91.34
C VAL A 105 -1.46 16.58 92.81
N ASP A 106 -0.75 17.29 93.68
CA ASP A 106 -1.31 17.72 94.95
C ASP A 106 -2.15 19.00 94.74
N PHE A 107 -3.21 19.22 95.52
CA PHE A 107 -4.07 20.41 95.36
C PHE A 107 -3.60 21.59 96.24
N SER A 108 -2.34 21.52 96.69
CA SER A 108 -1.64 22.55 97.46
C SER A 108 -0.63 23.31 96.57
N PRO A 109 -0.33 24.60 96.84
CA PRO A 109 0.72 25.30 96.10
C PRO A 109 2.10 24.76 96.52
N SER A 110 2.62 23.79 95.76
CA SER A 110 3.94 23.22 95.97
C SER A 110 4.72 23.15 94.64
N PRO A 111 6.06 23.07 94.67
CA PRO A 111 6.85 22.87 93.46
C PRO A 111 6.47 21.63 92.66
N GLU A 112 5.94 20.60 93.33
CA GLU A 112 5.51 19.34 92.70
C GLU A 112 4.24 19.53 91.87
N THR A 113 3.32 20.38 92.32
CA THR A 113 2.05 20.65 91.63
C THR A 113 2.26 21.47 90.37
N LEU A 114 3.22 22.41 90.41
CA LEU A 114 3.71 23.11 89.22
C LEU A 114 4.30 22.12 88.19
N GLY A 115 5.09 21.14 88.65
CA GLY A 115 5.65 20.09 87.78
C GLY A 115 4.57 19.25 87.12
N SER A 116 3.58 18.80 87.89
CA SER A 116 2.47 18.00 87.38
C SER A 116 1.59 18.77 86.38
N ILE A 117 1.36 20.07 86.61
CA ILE A 117 0.65 20.93 85.64
C ILE A 117 1.44 21.05 84.32
N LEU A 118 2.76 21.23 84.38
CA LEU A 118 3.60 21.27 83.18
C LEU A 118 3.53 19.95 82.39
N VAL A 119 3.51 18.81 83.07
CA VAL A 119 3.35 17.49 82.43
C VAL A 119 2.01 17.37 81.70
N VAL A 120 0.91 17.86 82.30
CA VAL A 120 -0.41 17.90 81.64
C VAL A 120 -0.39 18.80 80.40
N ILE A 121 0.28 19.96 80.45
CA ILE A 121 0.43 20.84 79.29
C ILE A 121 1.18 20.10 78.17
N VAL A 122 2.28 19.42 78.48
CA VAL A 122 3.04 18.62 77.50
C VAL A 122 2.17 17.51 76.90
N ALA A 123 1.36 16.82 77.71
CA ALA A 123 0.41 15.82 77.23
C ALA A 123 -0.56 16.39 76.19
N MET A 124 -1.11 17.58 76.43
CA MET A 124 -2.00 18.26 75.48
C MET A 124 -1.29 18.64 74.17
N PHE A 125 -0.02 19.07 74.25
CA PHE A 125 0.80 19.31 73.05
C PHE A 125 1.06 18.02 72.26
N CYS A 126 1.35 16.90 72.95
CA CYS A 126 1.51 15.59 72.31
C CYS A 126 0.21 15.16 71.62
N TYR A 127 -0.94 15.31 72.25
CA TYR A 127 -2.23 15.01 71.63
C TYR A 127 -2.46 15.82 70.34
N LYS A 128 -2.24 17.14 70.40
CA LYS A 128 -2.38 18.03 69.25
C LYS A 128 -1.38 17.70 68.13
N SER A 129 -0.14 17.37 68.49
CA SER A 129 0.90 16.96 67.54
C SER A 129 0.53 15.66 66.83
N ALA A 130 0.04 14.65 67.57
CA ALA A 130 -0.45 13.39 67.02
C ALA A 130 -1.63 13.60 66.07
N ALA A 131 -2.60 14.43 66.47
CA ALA A 131 -3.78 14.73 65.66
C ALA A 131 -3.44 15.45 64.35
N ASN A 132 -2.49 16.39 64.39
CA ASN A 132 -2.07 17.16 63.22
C ASN A 132 -1.13 16.37 62.29
N THR A 133 -0.28 15.49 62.83
CA THR A 133 0.70 14.73 62.05
C THR A 133 0.06 13.51 61.38
N LEU A 134 -0.83 12.81 62.08
CA LEU A 134 -1.51 11.60 61.59
C LEU A 134 -2.96 11.93 61.24
N GLN A 135 -3.15 12.57 60.08
CA GLN A 135 -4.45 12.92 59.50
C GLN A 135 -4.57 12.42 58.07
N GLY A 136 -5.80 12.31 57.56
CA GLY A 136 -6.09 11.92 56.17
C GLY A 136 -6.54 10.47 56.05
N ASP A 137 -5.71 9.64 55.39
CA ASP A 137 -6.07 8.29 54.97
C ASP A 137 -6.55 7.38 56.11
N LEU A 138 -7.47 6.45 55.78
CA LEU A 138 -8.04 5.50 56.73
C LEU A 138 -6.97 4.62 57.39
N GLY A 139 -5.92 4.24 56.63
CA GLY A 139 -4.78 3.50 57.17
C GLY A 139 -4.04 4.30 58.24
N VAL A 140 -3.84 5.60 58.03
CA VAL A 140 -3.19 6.53 58.95
C VAL A 140 -4.03 6.76 60.21
N LEU A 141 -5.34 6.92 60.06
CA LEU A 141 -6.27 7.07 61.19
C LEU A 141 -6.34 5.80 62.04
N ARG A 142 -6.40 4.62 61.43
CA ARG A 142 -6.35 3.33 62.16
C ARG A 142 -5.03 3.13 62.87
N PHE A 143 -3.91 3.48 62.24
CA PHE A 143 -2.60 3.45 62.89
C PHE A 143 -2.54 4.37 64.13
N ARG A 144 -3.05 5.60 64.02
CA ARG A 144 -3.16 6.53 65.16
C ARG A 144 -4.03 5.95 66.27
N SER A 145 -5.19 5.40 65.92
CA SER A 145 -6.11 4.74 66.86
C SER A 145 -5.45 3.57 67.60
N LEU A 146 -4.66 2.74 66.91
CA LEU A 146 -3.92 1.63 67.52
C LEU A 146 -2.86 2.14 68.50
N MET A 147 -2.09 3.15 68.11
CA MET A 147 -1.02 3.72 68.95
C MET A 147 -1.58 4.43 70.19
N THR A 148 -2.69 5.16 70.07
CA THR A 148 -3.40 5.71 71.24
C THR A 148 -4.01 4.61 72.11
N GLY A 149 -4.44 3.49 71.51
CA GLY A 149 -4.86 2.30 72.26
C GLY A 149 -3.75 1.72 73.14
N VAL A 150 -2.52 1.62 72.63
CA VAL A 150 -1.34 1.22 73.41
C VAL A 150 -1.09 2.21 74.57
N GLY A 151 -1.10 3.51 74.28
CA GLY A 151 -0.97 4.54 75.31
C GLY A 151 -2.03 4.46 76.41
N CYS A 152 -3.29 4.25 76.02
CA CYS A 152 -4.43 4.06 76.92
C CYS A 152 -4.22 2.83 77.84
N LEU A 153 -3.74 1.70 77.30
CA LEU A 153 -3.43 0.50 78.08
C LEU A 153 -2.29 0.75 79.08
N THR A 154 -1.25 1.49 78.68
CA THR A 154 -0.16 1.86 79.58
C THR A 154 -0.63 2.81 80.68
N SER A 155 -1.48 3.79 80.37
CA SER A 155 -2.10 4.66 81.37
C SER A 155 -2.98 3.90 82.35
N PHE A 156 -3.71 2.89 81.87
CA PHE A 156 -4.50 2.01 82.72
C PHE A 156 -3.62 1.22 83.69
N SER A 157 -2.48 0.70 83.21
CA SER A 157 -1.48 0.03 84.06
C SER A 157 -0.92 0.97 85.15
N LEU A 158 -0.61 2.23 84.80
CA LEU A 158 -0.16 3.23 85.77
C LEU A 158 -1.23 3.58 86.80
N PHE A 159 -2.49 3.69 86.37
CA PHE A 159 -3.62 3.90 87.26
C PHE A 159 -3.77 2.77 88.28
N ILE A 160 -3.61 1.51 87.87
CA ILE A 160 -3.62 0.37 88.80
C ILE A 160 -2.43 0.42 89.76
N GLY A 161 -1.24 0.75 89.26
CA GLY A 161 0.00 0.75 90.07
C GLY A 161 0.03 1.81 91.18
N LYS A 162 -0.66 2.94 90.99
CA LYS A 162 -0.82 4.01 91.99
C LYS A 162 -2.29 4.43 92.08
N MET A 163 -3.16 3.48 92.42
CA MET A 163 -4.60 3.72 92.47
C MET A 163 -4.93 4.75 93.57
N PRO A 164 -5.54 5.91 93.22
CA PRO A 164 -6.02 6.85 94.21
C PRO A 164 -7.13 6.22 95.06
N ASP A 165 -7.30 6.70 96.28
CA ASP A 165 -8.38 6.25 97.16
C ASP A 165 -9.73 6.38 96.46
N SER A 166 -10.55 5.33 96.57
CA SER A 166 -11.84 5.25 95.88
C SER A 166 -12.73 6.43 96.27
N MET A 167 -13.47 6.98 95.29
CA MET A 167 -14.39 8.12 95.46
C MET A 167 -13.72 9.47 95.79
N THR A 168 -12.40 9.60 95.62
CA THR A 168 -11.71 10.91 95.69
C THR A 168 -11.80 11.68 94.37
N LEU A 169 -11.54 12.99 94.42
CA LEU A 169 -11.46 13.83 93.22
C LEU A 169 -10.41 13.30 92.23
N HIS A 170 -9.23 12.89 92.72
CA HIS A 170 -8.17 12.27 91.91
C HIS A 170 -8.64 11.00 91.21
N TRP A 171 -9.42 10.17 91.90
CA TRP A 171 -9.99 8.94 91.34
C TRP A 171 -10.93 9.24 90.17
N PHE A 172 -11.83 10.23 90.31
CA PHE A 172 -12.73 10.64 89.23
C PHE A 172 -11.98 11.24 88.02
N ILE A 173 -10.98 12.08 88.26
CA ILE A 173 -10.19 12.68 87.17
C ILE A 173 -9.39 11.60 86.44
N ALA A 174 -8.74 10.67 87.15
CA ALA A 174 -7.99 9.58 86.54
C ALA A 174 -8.87 8.64 85.69
N ILE A 175 -10.07 8.29 86.16
CA ILE A 175 -11.02 7.50 85.37
C ILE A 175 -11.50 8.29 84.15
N SER A 176 -11.77 9.58 84.30
CA SER A 176 -12.21 10.43 83.19
C SER A 176 -11.17 10.44 82.06
N ILE A 177 -9.88 10.43 82.40
CA ILE A 177 -8.79 10.37 81.41
C ILE A 177 -8.83 9.06 80.62
N LEU A 178 -9.03 7.92 81.30
CA LEU A 178 -9.13 6.62 80.64
C LEU A 178 -10.34 6.54 79.72
N VAL A 179 -11.49 7.08 80.15
CA VAL A 179 -12.70 7.17 79.33
C VAL A 179 -12.46 8.07 78.12
N LEU A 180 -11.81 9.22 78.31
CA LEU A 180 -11.46 10.13 77.21
C LEU A 180 -10.53 9.46 76.20
N SER A 181 -9.46 8.81 76.64
CA SER A 181 -8.53 8.11 75.73
C SER A 181 -9.21 6.94 75.01
N PHE A 182 -10.08 6.18 75.68
CA PHE A 182 -10.83 5.11 75.05
C PHE A 182 -11.85 5.63 74.02
N THR A 183 -12.53 6.72 74.34
CA THR A 183 -13.48 7.37 73.43
C THR A 183 -12.77 7.90 72.18
N GLU A 184 -11.59 8.50 72.32
CA GLU A 184 -10.77 8.95 71.20
C GLU A 184 -10.30 7.80 70.29
N VAL A 185 -9.94 6.66 70.86
CA VAL A 185 -9.62 5.43 70.10
C VAL A 185 -10.84 4.98 69.29
N ALA A 186 -11.98 4.82 69.94
CA ALA A 186 -13.21 4.38 69.28
C ALA A 186 -13.67 5.37 68.18
N TYR A 187 -13.60 6.67 68.46
CA TYR A 187 -13.97 7.70 67.50
C TYR A 187 -13.05 7.71 66.28
N THR A 188 -11.73 7.71 66.49
CA THR A 188 -10.75 7.72 65.39
C THR A 188 -10.81 6.45 64.54
N TRP A 189 -11.15 5.30 65.14
CA TRP A 189 -11.34 4.04 64.40
C TRP A 189 -12.52 4.07 63.42
N VAL A 190 -13.57 4.82 63.73
CA VAL A 190 -14.84 4.83 62.98
C VAL A 190 -14.96 6.01 62.00
N LYS A 191 -14.31 7.15 62.28
CA LYS A 191 -14.49 8.44 61.57
C LYS A 191 -13.86 8.52 60.15
N GLY A 192 -13.82 7.46 59.34
CA GLY A 192 -12.94 7.45 58.16
C GLY A 192 -13.44 6.86 56.84
N ASP A 193 -14.71 6.46 56.69
CA ASP A 193 -15.20 5.97 55.38
C ASP A 193 -16.11 6.99 54.66
N ASP A 194 -15.49 8.02 54.08
CA ASP A 194 -16.19 9.03 53.27
C ASP A 194 -16.77 8.44 51.96
N LYS A 195 -16.29 7.26 51.51
CA LYS A 195 -16.74 6.58 50.28
C LYS A 195 -17.78 5.48 50.55
N LYS A 196 -18.33 5.38 51.77
CA LYS A 196 -19.27 4.31 52.17
C LYS A 196 -20.50 4.21 51.27
N GLU A 197 -21.08 5.36 50.88
CA GLU A 197 -22.25 5.39 50.00
C GLU A 197 -21.92 4.90 48.59
N ILE A 198 -20.77 5.31 48.04
CA ILE A 198 -20.29 4.90 46.71
C ILE A 198 -20.01 3.40 46.69
N ARG A 199 -19.37 2.85 47.73
CA ARG A 199 -19.16 1.39 47.86
C ARG A 199 -20.46 0.60 47.84
N LYS A 200 -21.51 1.09 48.50
CA LYS A 200 -22.83 0.43 48.51
C LYS A 200 -23.49 0.46 47.13
N LYS A 201 -23.41 1.60 46.43
CA LYS A 201 -23.90 1.74 45.05
C LYS A 201 -23.14 0.83 44.09
N PHE A 202 -21.82 0.80 44.19
CA PHE A 202 -20.93 -0.06 43.39
C PHE A 202 -21.31 -1.54 43.54
N ARG A 203 -21.41 -2.06 44.78
CA ARG A 203 -21.78 -3.47 45.02
C ARG A 203 -23.12 -3.84 44.38
N LYS A 204 -24.16 -3.02 44.61
CA LYS A 204 -25.48 -3.28 44.03
C LYS A 204 -25.45 -3.30 42.50
N ARG A 205 -24.65 -2.43 41.89
CA ARG A 205 -24.54 -2.32 40.43
C ARG A 205 -23.71 -3.46 39.84
N LEU A 206 -22.63 -3.86 40.51
CA LEU A 206 -21.83 -5.03 40.16
C LEU A 206 -22.73 -6.29 40.10
N ASP A 207 -23.49 -6.56 41.17
CA ASP A 207 -24.40 -7.71 41.23
C ASP A 207 -25.44 -7.71 40.09
N GLN A 208 -25.94 -6.52 39.71
CA GLN A 208 -26.90 -6.39 38.62
C GLN A 208 -26.28 -6.74 37.26
N ILE A 209 -25.09 -6.19 36.96
CA ILE A 209 -24.41 -6.42 35.69
C ILE A 209 -23.88 -7.86 35.60
N GLU A 210 -23.43 -8.45 36.71
CA GLU A 210 -23.03 -9.87 36.75
C GLU A 210 -24.21 -10.79 36.41
N ASN A 211 -25.39 -10.54 36.97
CA ASN A 211 -26.59 -11.32 36.63
C ASN A 211 -26.98 -11.15 35.16
N GLU A 212 -26.96 -9.92 34.63
CA GLU A 212 -27.24 -9.64 33.21
C GLU A 212 -26.23 -10.37 32.29
N LEU A 213 -24.95 -10.39 32.65
CA LEU A 213 -23.93 -11.13 31.91
C LEU A 213 -24.15 -12.65 31.94
N LEU A 214 -24.63 -13.20 33.05
CA LEU A 214 -24.96 -14.63 33.14
C LEU A 214 -26.13 -15.00 32.24
N GLU A 215 -27.18 -14.17 32.22
CA GLU A 215 -28.32 -14.36 31.30
C GLU A 215 -27.89 -14.28 29.83
N LEU A 216 -27.07 -13.27 29.48
CA LEU A 216 -26.55 -13.11 28.11
C LEU A 216 -25.63 -14.26 27.70
N LYS A 217 -24.80 -14.77 28.60
CA LYS A 217 -23.98 -15.97 28.35
C LYS A 217 -24.84 -17.21 28.14
N ALA A 218 -25.92 -17.38 28.91
CA ALA A 218 -26.86 -18.48 28.73
C ALA A 218 -27.58 -18.42 27.37
N GLN A 219 -27.79 -17.21 26.83
CA GLN A 219 -28.35 -16.98 25.50
C GLN A 219 -27.30 -17.06 24.37
N GLY A 220 -26.02 -17.31 24.68
CA GLY A 220 -24.95 -17.42 23.68
C GLY A 220 -24.44 -16.08 23.15
N ALA A 221 -24.72 -14.95 23.82
CA ALA A 221 -24.28 -13.63 23.37
C ALA A 221 -22.77 -13.42 23.57
N ALA A 222 -22.14 -12.71 22.63
CA ALA A 222 -20.71 -12.44 22.59
C ALA A 222 -20.28 -11.32 23.57
N VAL A 223 -20.30 -11.60 24.88
CA VAL A 223 -20.05 -10.60 25.94
C VAL A 223 -18.68 -10.75 26.64
N ALA A 224 -17.70 -11.35 25.97
CA ALA A 224 -16.38 -11.66 26.56
C ALA A 224 -15.66 -10.40 27.08
N GLN A 225 -15.65 -9.31 26.31
CA GLN A 225 -15.03 -8.05 26.71
C GLN A 225 -15.73 -7.42 27.91
N ALA A 226 -17.06 -7.39 27.93
CA ALA A 226 -17.83 -6.90 29.07
C ALA A 226 -17.58 -7.75 30.32
N SER A 227 -17.47 -9.07 30.17
CA SER A 227 -17.13 -9.97 31.27
C SER A 227 -15.74 -9.68 31.84
N SER A 228 -14.75 -9.38 30.99
CA SER A 228 -13.40 -9.00 31.44
C SER A 228 -13.43 -7.69 32.25
N LEU A 229 -14.15 -6.68 31.77
CA LEU A 229 -14.28 -5.39 32.47
C LEU A 229 -14.96 -5.53 33.83
N VAL A 230 -15.98 -6.39 33.93
CA VAL A 230 -16.66 -6.68 35.21
C VAL A 230 -15.74 -7.40 36.18
N THR A 231 -14.95 -8.38 35.74
CA THR A 231 -13.95 -9.03 36.59
C THR A 231 -12.91 -8.03 37.10
N THR A 232 -12.39 -7.15 36.24
CA THR A 232 -11.46 -6.09 36.67
C THR A 232 -12.13 -5.11 37.64
N ALA A 233 -13.39 -4.75 37.40
CA ALA A 233 -14.15 -3.91 38.32
C ALA A 233 -14.32 -4.57 39.69
N GLN A 234 -14.54 -5.89 39.74
CA GLN A 234 -14.64 -6.66 40.98
C GLN A 234 -13.32 -6.64 41.77
N GLU A 235 -12.18 -6.81 41.10
CA GLU A 235 -10.86 -6.82 41.72
C GLU A 235 -10.42 -5.43 42.24
N GLU A 236 -10.56 -4.39 41.41
CA GLU A 236 -10.00 -3.05 41.69
C GLU A 236 -11.03 -2.09 42.33
N GLY A 237 -12.33 -2.30 42.09
CA GLY A 237 -13.42 -1.43 42.55
C GLY A 237 -13.68 -1.48 44.06
N HIS A 238 -13.16 -2.50 44.75
CA HIS A 238 -13.18 -2.53 46.22
C HIS A 238 -12.17 -1.55 46.85
N ILE A 239 -11.04 -1.31 46.16
CA ILE A 239 -9.98 -0.39 46.59
C ILE A 239 -10.37 1.04 46.17
N ASP A 240 -10.75 1.23 44.90
CA ASP A 240 -11.27 2.51 44.40
C ASP A 240 -12.68 2.39 43.78
N PRO A 241 -13.73 2.71 44.55
CA PRO A 241 -15.11 2.60 44.10
C PRO A 241 -15.47 3.47 42.90
N GLU A 242 -14.83 4.63 42.71
CA GLU A 242 -15.12 5.51 41.57
C GLU A 242 -14.60 4.93 40.26
N TYR A 243 -13.38 4.40 40.29
CA TYR A 243 -12.80 3.71 39.15
C TYR A 243 -13.56 2.42 38.83
N GLY A 244 -13.94 1.64 39.85
CA GLY A 244 -14.81 0.47 39.68
C GLY A 244 -16.16 0.82 39.03
N MET A 245 -16.76 1.95 39.40
CA MET A 245 -18.01 2.42 38.77
C MET A 245 -17.84 2.77 37.28
N ARG A 246 -16.70 3.35 36.88
CA ARG A 246 -16.41 3.63 35.45
C ARG A 246 -16.25 2.34 34.66
N LEU A 247 -15.54 1.35 35.20
CA LEU A 247 -15.41 0.04 34.55
C LEU A 247 -16.77 -0.65 34.35
N LEU A 248 -17.70 -0.49 35.30
CA LEU A 248 -19.07 -0.97 35.15
C LEU A 248 -19.87 -0.20 34.09
N ASP A 249 -19.66 1.12 33.96
CA ASP A 249 -20.26 1.91 32.86
C ASP A 249 -19.77 1.41 31.50
N ASP A 250 -18.45 1.21 31.35
CA ASP A 250 -17.83 0.71 30.13
C ASP A 250 -18.31 -0.72 29.81
N ALA A 251 -18.43 -1.59 30.81
CA ALA A 251 -18.96 -2.94 30.63
C ALA A 251 -20.41 -2.89 30.12
N GLN A 252 -21.23 -2.01 30.68
CA GLN A 252 -22.63 -1.86 30.29
C GLN A 252 -22.79 -1.27 28.88
N GLU A 253 -21.92 -0.35 28.46
CA GLU A 253 -21.89 0.13 27.08
C GLU A 253 -21.49 -0.99 26.10
N ASN A 254 -20.49 -1.80 26.45
CA ASN A 254 -20.08 -2.96 25.64
C ASN A 254 -21.20 -4.01 25.52
N ILE A 255 -21.96 -4.26 26.59
CA ILE A 255 -23.16 -5.13 26.54
C ILE A 255 -24.17 -4.58 25.53
N LYS A 256 -24.55 -3.30 25.63
CA LYS A 256 -25.50 -2.66 24.72
C LYS A 256 -25.06 -2.74 23.26
N ARG A 257 -23.78 -2.48 23.00
CA ARG A 257 -23.19 -2.57 21.66
C ARG A 257 -23.26 -3.99 21.11
N SER A 258 -22.99 -4.99 21.94
CA SER A 258 -23.02 -6.40 21.55
C SER A 258 -24.45 -6.85 21.21
N ILE A 259 -25.44 -6.42 21.99
CA ILE A 259 -26.86 -6.67 21.71
C ILE A 259 -27.30 -6.01 20.40
N SER A 260 -26.93 -4.74 20.20
CA SER A 260 -27.23 -4.03 18.94
C SER A 260 -26.62 -4.73 17.73
N LEU A 261 -25.36 -5.15 17.82
CA LEU A 261 -24.68 -5.87 16.75
C LEU A 261 -25.36 -7.21 16.45
N ALA A 262 -25.80 -7.94 17.49
CA ALA A 262 -26.53 -9.19 17.30
C ALA A 262 -27.82 -8.98 16.49
N GLY A 263 -28.59 -7.92 16.81
CA GLY A 263 -29.79 -7.56 16.04
C GLY A 263 -29.49 -7.19 14.58
N ASP A 264 -28.43 -6.41 14.33
CA ASP A 264 -28.01 -6.07 12.97
C ASP A 264 -27.58 -7.31 12.17
N VAL A 265 -26.87 -8.24 12.81
CA VAL A 265 -26.43 -9.51 12.20
C VAL A 265 -27.63 -10.39 11.86
N GLU A 266 -28.67 -10.43 12.69
CA GLU A 266 -29.90 -11.19 12.42
C GLU A 266 -30.63 -10.66 11.17
N ILE A 267 -30.72 -9.34 11.01
CA ILE A 267 -31.29 -8.71 9.80
C ILE A 267 -30.47 -9.10 8.57
N ILE A 268 -29.13 -9.02 8.65
CA ILE A 268 -28.24 -9.39 7.55
C ILE A 268 -28.37 -10.88 7.22
N MET A 269 -28.54 -11.74 8.23
CA MET A 269 -28.77 -13.17 8.07
C MET A 269 -30.06 -13.43 7.28
N GLN A 270 -31.19 -12.82 7.66
CA GLN A 270 -32.47 -12.99 6.96
C GLN A 270 -32.39 -12.51 5.50
N ASP A 271 -31.76 -11.36 5.28
CA ASP A 271 -31.49 -10.81 3.95
C ASP A 271 -30.62 -11.75 3.09
N ALA A 272 -29.60 -12.35 3.69
CA ALA A 272 -28.72 -13.30 3.01
C ALA A 272 -29.45 -14.61 2.70
N LEU A 273 -30.29 -15.10 3.62
CA LEU A 273 -31.10 -16.30 3.43
C LEU A 273 -32.03 -16.14 2.23
N THR A 274 -32.77 -15.02 2.18
CA THR A 274 -33.68 -14.71 1.06
C THR A 274 -32.94 -14.69 -0.28
N ALA A 275 -31.74 -14.11 -0.32
CA ALA A 275 -30.92 -14.11 -1.53
C ALA A 275 -30.43 -15.52 -1.92
N VAL A 276 -30.02 -16.33 -0.93
CA VAL A 276 -29.56 -17.71 -1.14
C VAL A 276 -30.69 -18.58 -1.67
N GLU A 277 -31.89 -18.50 -1.11
CA GLU A 277 -33.07 -19.23 -1.58
C GLU A 277 -33.41 -18.86 -3.03
N ALA A 278 -33.45 -17.56 -3.35
CA ALA A 278 -33.64 -17.09 -4.72
C ALA A 278 -32.55 -17.60 -5.69
N SER A 279 -31.31 -17.74 -5.23
CA SER A 279 -30.23 -18.33 -6.02
C SER A 279 -30.42 -19.83 -6.23
N GLU A 280 -30.92 -20.57 -5.25
CA GLU A 280 -31.13 -22.02 -5.34
C GLU A 280 -32.27 -22.36 -6.31
N ASP A 281 -33.31 -21.53 -6.36
CA ASP A 281 -34.40 -21.64 -7.34
C ASP A 281 -33.91 -21.51 -8.79
N ILE A 282 -32.85 -20.72 -9.00
CA ILE A 282 -32.26 -20.46 -10.31
C ILE A 282 -31.17 -21.49 -10.64
N ALA A 283 -30.32 -21.81 -9.66
CA ALA A 283 -29.13 -22.61 -9.82
C ALA A 283 -29.03 -23.68 -8.70
N PRO A 284 -29.83 -24.77 -8.78
CA PRO A 284 -29.89 -25.78 -7.70
C PRO A 284 -28.55 -26.51 -7.48
N ILE A 285 -27.68 -26.54 -8.50
CA ILE A 285 -26.38 -27.19 -8.43
C ILE A 285 -25.30 -26.34 -7.76
N ALA A 286 -25.51 -25.02 -7.64
CA ALA A 286 -24.55 -24.10 -7.04
C ALA A 286 -24.65 -24.14 -5.52
N LYS A 287 -23.61 -24.64 -4.84
CA LYS A 287 -23.63 -24.88 -3.38
C LYS A 287 -22.89 -23.83 -2.58
N ARG A 288 -22.06 -22.98 -3.21
CA ARG A 288 -21.23 -21.99 -2.53
C ARG A 288 -22.03 -20.95 -1.73
N PRO A 289 -23.17 -20.41 -2.21
CA PRO A 289 -23.96 -19.48 -1.41
C PRO A 289 -24.45 -20.11 -0.11
N ARG A 290 -25.10 -21.28 -0.19
CA ARG A 290 -25.62 -22.03 0.97
C ARG A 290 -24.51 -22.49 1.91
N LYS A 291 -23.38 -22.97 1.39
CA LYS A 291 -22.22 -23.35 2.21
C LYS A 291 -21.67 -22.16 3.02
N SER A 292 -21.57 -20.99 2.39
CA SER A 292 -21.12 -19.77 3.06
C SER A 292 -22.12 -19.31 4.13
N PHE A 293 -23.42 -19.41 3.83
CA PHE A 293 -24.48 -19.08 4.77
C PHE A 293 -24.45 -19.99 6.01
N ASN A 294 -24.41 -21.31 5.82
CA ASN A 294 -24.38 -22.27 6.92
C ASN A 294 -23.11 -22.13 7.78
N ALA A 295 -21.97 -21.79 7.15
CA ALA A 295 -20.77 -21.44 7.91
C ALA A 295 -20.99 -20.19 8.76
N GLY A 296 -21.66 -19.17 8.23
CA GLY A 296 -22.03 -17.96 8.98
C GLY A 296 -22.92 -18.26 10.19
N VAL A 297 -23.95 -19.10 10.02
CA VAL A 297 -24.82 -19.55 11.12
C VAL A 297 -23.99 -20.22 12.22
N ARG A 298 -23.07 -21.11 11.84
CA ARG A 298 -22.19 -21.79 12.80
C ARG A 298 -21.29 -20.83 13.56
N GLU A 299 -20.70 -19.84 12.90
CA GLU A 299 -19.84 -18.85 13.58
C GLU A 299 -20.64 -17.98 14.55
N VAL A 300 -21.88 -17.61 14.20
CA VAL A 300 -22.80 -16.91 15.12
C VAL A 300 -23.15 -17.78 16.33
N GLU A 301 -23.47 -19.06 16.12
CA GLU A 301 -23.73 -20.03 17.20
C GLU A 301 -22.52 -20.23 18.12
N LEU A 302 -21.30 -20.12 17.59
CA LEU A 302 -20.05 -20.16 18.35
C LEU A 302 -19.71 -18.83 19.05
N GLY A 303 -20.51 -17.78 18.85
CA GLY A 303 -20.36 -16.47 19.47
C GLY A 303 -19.50 -15.46 18.68
N SER A 304 -19.09 -15.76 17.44
CA SER A 304 -18.40 -14.81 16.57
C SER A 304 -19.37 -14.10 15.62
N LEU A 305 -20.02 -13.03 16.12
CA LEU A 305 -20.99 -12.24 15.36
C LEU A 305 -20.37 -11.60 14.10
N ARG A 306 -19.13 -11.10 14.20
CA ARG A 306 -18.47 -10.38 13.10
C ARG A 306 -18.06 -11.30 11.95
N ASP A 307 -17.54 -12.48 12.27
CA ASP A 307 -17.17 -13.46 11.24
C ASP A 307 -18.43 -14.03 10.58
N GLY A 308 -19.47 -14.28 11.39
CA GLY A 308 -20.81 -14.63 10.91
C GLY A 308 -21.37 -13.61 9.91
N GLU A 309 -21.34 -12.32 10.25
CA GLU A 309 -21.78 -11.22 9.38
C GLU A 309 -21.05 -11.23 8.02
N LEU A 310 -19.72 -11.38 8.05
CA LEU A 310 -18.89 -11.38 6.86
C LEU A 310 -19.23 -12.56 5.94
N LEU A 311 -19.52 -13.72 6.53
CA LEU A 311 -19.96 -14.92 5.81
C LEU A 311 -21.36 -14.74 5.21
N PHE A 312 -22.30 -14.12 5.92
CA PHE A 312 -23.62 -13.78 5.37
C PHE A 312 -23.53 -12.80 4.20
N ARG A 313 -22.70 -11.76 4.31
CA ARG A 313 -22.45 -10.82 3.20
C ARG A 313 -21.84 -11.52 1.99
N ARG A 314 -20.89 -12.44 2.21
CA ARG A 314 -20.28 -13.25 1.15
C ARG A 314 -21.31 -14.18 0.48
N ALA A 315 -22.16 -14.84 1.27
CA ALA A 315 -23.24 -15.67 0.79
C ALA A 315 -24.20 -14.86 -0.10
N LYS A 316 -24.67 -13.70 0.40
CA LYS A 316 -25.55 -12.78 -0.33
C LYS A 316 -24.93 -12.31 -1.64
N LYS A 317 -23.64 -11.94 -1.65
CA LYS A 317 -22.93 -11.53 -2.88
C LYS A 317 -22.90 -12.66 -3.91
N SER A 318 -22.48 -13.85 -3.51
CA SER A 318 -22.42 -15.01 -4.41
C SER A 318 -23.81 -15.41 -4.93
N ALA A 319 -24.84 -15.33 -4.08
CA ALA A 319 -26.21 -15.62 -4.45
C ALA A 319 -26.73 -14.62 -5.49
N LYS A 320 -26.51 -13.32 -5.27
CA LYS A 320 -26.91 -12.28 -6.23
C LYS A 320 -26.25 -12.47 -7.61
N GLU A 321 -24.97 -12.86 -7.63
CA GLU A 321 -24.26 -13.14 -8.88
C GLU A 321 -24.90 -14.31 -9.64
N ASN A 322 -25.29 -15.38 -8.94
CA ASN A 322 -26.04 -16.48 -9.53
C ASN A 322 -27.42 -16.05 -10.05
N VAL A 323 -28.18 -15.28 -9.26
CA VAL A 323 -29.50 -14.80 -9.67
C VAL A 323 -29.43 -13.97 -10.95
N GLU A 324 -28.41 -13.12 -11.08
CA GLU A 324 -28.26 -12.23 -12.23
C GLU A 324 -27.72 -12.96 -13.47
N TRP A 325 -26.70 -13.82 -13.31
CA TRP A 325 -25.91 -14.30 -14.45
C TRP A 325 -26.12 -15.78 -14.80
N TRP A 326 -26.64 -16.62 -13.91
CA TRP A 326 -26.63 -18.07 -14.12
C TRP A 326 -27.41 -18.50 -15.36
N ARG A 327 -28.68 -18.08 -15.48
CA ARG A 327 -29.51 -18.40 -16.67
C ARG A 327 -28.94 -17.79 -17.94
N ALA A 328 -28.39 -16.58 -17.86
CA ALA A 328 -27.77 -15.93 -19.01
C ALA A 328 -26.56 -16.74 -19.51
N ALA A 329 -25.71 -17.22 -18.59
CA ALA A 329 -24.57 -18.06 -18.90
C ALA A 329 -25.00 -19.41 -19.49
N GLU A 330 -25.99 -20.10 -18.91
CA GLU A 330 -26.51 -21.37 -19.43
C GLU A 330 -27.07 -21.22 -20.85
N ASN A 331 -27.85 -20.18 -21.10
CA ASN A 331 -28.40 -19.90 -22.43
C ASN A 331 -27.28 -19.61 -23.44
N ALA A 332 -26.30 -18.79 -23.08
CA ALA A 332 -25.16 -18.48 -23.95
C ALA A 332 -24.30 -19.72 -24.25
N ILE A 333 -24.01 -20.56 -23.25
CA ILE A 333 -23.28 -21.82 -23.42
C ILE A 333 -24.06 -22.79 -24.30
N THR A 334 -25.38 -22.88 -24.11
CA THR A 334 -26.24 -23.76 -24.91
C THR A 334 -26.25 -23.33 -26.38
N GLU A 335 -26.40 -22.04 -26.62
CA GLU A 335 -26.40 -21.49 -27.99
C GLU A 335 -25.03 -21.65 -28.66
N ALA A 336 -23.94 -21.32 -27.96
CA ALA A 336 -22.59 -21.54 -28.46
C ALA A 336 -22.32 -23.03 -28.75
N SER A 337 -22.77 -23.93 -27.87
CA SER A 337 -22.64 -25.37 -28.07
C SER A 337 -23.46 -25.88 -29.26
N ARG A 338 -24.64 -25.31 -29.50
CA ARG A 338 -25.49 -25.64 -30.65
C ARG A 338 -24.83 -25.20 -31.96
N LEU A 339 -24.27 -24.00 -32.00
CA LEU A 339 -23.63 -23.43 -33.19
C LEU A 339 -22.32 -24.11 -33.56
N LEU A 340 -21.54 -24.55 -32.57
CA LEU A 340 -20.27 -25.26 -32.78
C LEU A 340 -20.45 -26.76 -33.07
N SER A 341 -21.63 -27.32 -32.80
CA SER A 341 -21.88 -28.75 -32.97
C SER A 341 -21.71 -29.18 -34.43
N GLY A 342 -20.71 -30.04 -34.69
CA GLY A 342 -20.44 -30.59 -36.02
C GLY A 342 -19.60 -29.69 -36.93
N LYS A 343 -19.15 -28.52 -36.45
CA LYS A 343 -18.15 -27.71 -37.16
C LYS A 343 -16.74 -28.17 -36.80
N THR A 344 -15.82 -28.13 -37.76
CA THR A 344 -14.43 -28.57 -37.62
C THR A 344 -13.49 -27.60 -38.35
N GLY A 345 -12.31 -27.36 -37.79
CA GLY A 345 -11.27 -26.50 -38.37
C GLY A 345 -10.50 -25.73 -37.30
N ASP A 346 -9.28 -25.29 -37.61
CA ASP A 346 -8.36 -24.67 -36.63
C ASP A 346 -9.00 -23.44 -35.93
N ALA A 347 -9.78 -22.64 -36.67
CA ALA A 347 -10.50 -21.49 -36.10
C ALA A 347 -11.65 -21.90 -35.17
N VAL A 348 -12.32 -23.01 -35.47
CA VAL A 348 -13.42 -23.57 -34.67
C VAL A 348 -12.88 -24.23 -33.40
N ASP A 349 -11.70 -24.83 -33.45
CA ASP A 349 -11.06 -25.49 -32.30
C ASP A 349 -10.80 -24.52 -31.15
N HIS A 350 -10.34 -23.30 -31.46
CA HIS A 350 -10.20 -22.25 -30.44
C HIS A 350 -11.56 -21.86 -29.82
N LEU A 351 -12.63 -21.80 -30.61
CA LEU A 351 -13.97 -21.51 -30.10
C LEU A 351 -14.52 -22.65 -29.23
N ILE A 352 -14.17 -23.90 -29.56
CA ILE A 352 -14.49 -25.09 -28.74
C ILE A 352 -13.74 -25.03 -27.40
N GLU A 353 -12.46 -24.64 -27.40
CA GLU A 353 -11.70 -24.44 -26.16
C GLU A 353 -12.34 -23.34 -25.30
N MET A 354 -12.69 -22.21 -25.89
CA MET A 354 -13.41 -21.12 -25.21
C MET A 354 -14.74 -21.57 -24.61
N LEU A 355 -15.50 -22.41 -25.32
CA LEU A 355 -16.75 -23.01 -24.82
C LEU A 355 -16.49 -23.93 -23.62
N ASN A 356 -15.42 -24.73 -23.67
CA ASN A 356 -15.05 -25.62 -22.57
C ASN A 356 -14.63 -24.82 -21.33
N ASP A 357 -13.90 -23.73 -21.52
CA ASP A 357 -13.57 -22.79 -20.45
C ASP A 357 -14.82 -22.15 -19.84
N ALA A 358 -15.78 -21.72 -20.67
CA ALA A 358 -17.06 -21.21 -20.18
C ALA A 358 -17.80 -22.24 -19.31
N LYS A 359 -17.87 -23.50 -19.76
CA LYS A 359 -18.46 -24.62 -18.98
C LYS A 359 -17.73 -24.84 -17.66
N LYS A 360 -16.40 -24.78 -17.65
CA LYS A 360 -15.57 -24.93 -16.45
C LYS A 360 -15.76 -23.78 -15.46
N LYS A 361 -15.95 -22.55 -15.95
CA LYS A 361 -16.26 -21.40 -15.10
C LYS A 361 -17.64 -21.53 -14.46
N LEU A 362 -18.64 -21.98 -15.21
CA LEU A 362 -19.98 -22.21 -14.67
C LEU A 362 -19.98 -23.31 -13.60
N SER A 363 -19.27 -24.43 -13.84
CA SER A 363 -19.13 -25.50 -12.83
C SER A 363 -18.32 -25.07 -11.60
N SER A 364 -17.46 -24.06 -11.73
CA SER A 364 -16.74 -23.43 -10.62
C SER A 364 -17.56 -22.34 -9.91
N GLU A 365 -18.85 -22.24 -10.20
CA GLU A 365 -19.80 -21.26 -9.65
C GLU A 365 -19.36 -19.80 -9.91
N LYS A 366 -18.94 -19.52 -11.15
CA LYS A 366 -18.59 -18.18 -11.65
C LYS A 366 -19.42 -17.83 -12.89
N PRO A 367 -20.73 -17.60 -12.74
CA PRO A 367 -21.65 -17.48 -13.87
C PRO A 367 -21.38 -16.24 -14.74
N LYS A 368 -20.93 -15.12 -14.15
CA LYS A 368 -20.59 -13.93 -14.93
C LYS A 368 -19.42 -14.17 -15.88
N GLU A 369 -18.32 -14.71 -15.37
CA GLU A 369 -17.16 -15.07 -16.19
C GLU A 369 -17.54 -16.10 -17.27
N ALA A 370 -18.41 -17.07 -16.94
CA ALA A 370 -18.88 -18.06 -17.91
C ALA A 370 -19.70 -17.43 -19.05
N PHE A 371 -20.57 -16.47 -18.72
CA PHE A 371 -21.36 -15.72 -19.71
C PHE A 371 -20.47 -14.92 -20.65
N GLU A 372 -19.49 -14.17 -20.11
CA GLU A 372 -18.57 -13.34 -20.90
C GLU A 372 -17.80 -14.14 -21.96
N TYR A 373 -17.41 -15.38 -21.64
CA TYR A 373 -16.76 -16.28 -22.60
C TYR A 373 -17.75 -16.84 -23.62
N ALA A 374 -18.94 -17.24 -23.20
CA ALA A 374 -19.88 -17.90 -24.09
C ALA A 374 -20.57 -16.93 -25.08
N VAL A 375 -20.85 -15.69 -24.67
CA VAL A 375 -21.64 -14.73 -25.46
C VAL A 375 -20.91 -14.22 -26.72
N VAL A 376 -19.59 -14.25 -26.73
CA VAL A 376 -18.77 -13.80 -27.87
C VAL A 376 -18.62 -14.85 -28.97
N ILE A 377 -18.80 -16.14 -28.64
CA ILE A 377 -18.61 -17.26 -29.58
C ILE A 377 -19.50 -17.14 -30.82
N PRO A 378 -20.82 -16.87 -30.72
CA PRO A 378 -21.67 -16.75 -31.91
C PRO A 378 -21.21 -15.65 -32.87
N GLN A 379 -20.75 -14.51 -32.34
CA GLN A 379 -20.30 -13.38 -33.17
C GLN A 379 -18.98 -13.71 -33.87
N GLN A 380 -18.04 -14.36 -33.18
CA GLN A 380 -16.77 -14.79 -33.77
C GLN A 380 -16.97 -15.86 -34.83
N LEU A 381 -17.90 -16.79 -34.59
CA LEU A 381 -18.23 -17.83 -35.56
C LEU A 381 -18.88 -17.25 -36.82
N ALA A 382 -19.80 -16.30 -36.68
CA ALA A 382 -20.40 -15.63 -37.83
C ALA A 382 -19.37 -14.85 -38.65
N ALA A 383 -18.42 -14.18 -37.99
CA ALA A 383 -17.34 -13.47 -38.66
C ALA A 383 -16.41 -14.43 -39.43
N ASP A 384 -16.17 -15.63 -38.90
CA ASP A 384 -15.39 -16.66 -39.58
C ASP A 384 -16.14 -17.24 -40.79
N ASP A 385 -17.43 -17.56 -40.65
CA ASP A 385 -18.28 -18.03 -41.76
C ASP A 385 -18.32 -17.00 -42.92
N ASP A 386 -18.43 -15.70 -42.60
CA ASP A 386 -18.36 -14.61 -43.59
C ASP A 386 -16.99 -14.54 -44.28
N ALA A 387 -15.90 -14.78 -43.53
CA ALA A 387 -14.55 -14.80 -44.08
C ALA A 387 -14.35 -16.01 -45.01
N GLN A 388 -14.84 -17.20 -44.64
CA GLN A 388 -14.81 -18.38 -45.50
C GLN A 388 -15.55 -18.15 -46.80
N THR A 389 -16.75 -17.55 -46.74
CA THR A 389 -17.56 -17.26 -47.92
C THR A 389 -16.82 -16.35 -48.90
N LYS A 390 -16.20 -15.27 -48.39
CA LYS A 390 -15.37 -14.36 -49.22
C LYS A 390 -14.15 -15.05 -49.82
N ALA A 391 -13.49 -15.92 -49.05
CA ALA A 391 -12.35 -16.68 -49.54
C ALA A 391 -12.76 -17.68 -50.64
N GLU A 392 -13.92 -18.32 -50.49
CA GLU A 392 -14.50 -19.18 -51.52
C GLU A 392 -14.81 -18.41 -52.81
N ASP A 393 -15.42 -17.23 -52.71
CA ASP A 393 -15.68 -16.34 -53.84
C ASP A 393 -14.37 -15.96 -54.58
N SER A 394 -13.33 -15.54 -53.84
CA SER A 394 -12.02 -15.23 -54.42
C SER A 394 -11.37 -16.43 -55.11
N VAL A 395 -11.42 -17.62 -54.49
CA VAL A 395 -10.89 -18.86 -55.09
C VAL A 395 -11.66 -19.24 -56.35
N ASN A 396 -12.99 -19.09 -56.35
CA ASN A 396 -13.84 -19.37 -57.50
C ASN A 396 -13.58 -18.40 -58.65
N GLU A 397 -13.42 -17.11 -58.37
CA GLU A 397 -13.08 -16.10 -59.37
C GLU A 397 -11.68 -16.33 -59.95
N ALA A 398 -10.68 -16.59 -59.11
CA ALA A 398 -9.33 -16.95 -59.56
C ALA A 398 -9.34 -18.18 -60.47
N ASN A 399 -10.10 -19.22 -60.09
CA ASN A 399 -10.27 -20.45 -60.87
C ASN A 399 -10.98 -20.18 -62.21
N ARG A 400 -12.00 -19.32 -62.23
CA ARG A 400 -12.70 -18.92 -63.45
C ARG A 400 -11.79 -18.17 -64.40
N GLN A 401 -11.09 -17.15 -63.91
CA GLN A 401 -10.17 -16.35 -64.72
C GLN A 401 -9.02 -17.20 -65.26
N LEU A 402 -8.46 -18.10 -64.44
CA LEU A 402 -7.39 -19.00 -64.86
C LEU A 402 -7.85 -19.94 -65.98
N LYS A 403 -9.07 -20.48 -65.91
CA LYS A 403 -9.65 -21.31 -67.00
C LYS A 403 -9.91 -20.53 -68.29
N GLN A 404 -10.18 -19.24 -68.20
CA GLN A 404 -10.45 -18.36 -69.35
C GLN A 404 -9.18 -17.71 -69.91
N THR A 405 -8.02 -18.16 -69.44
CA THR A 405 -6.73 -17.57 -69.79
C THR A 405 -6.06 -18.40 -70.88
N ASP A 406 -6.12 -17.88 -72.11
CA ASP A 406 -5.44 -18.46 -73.26
C ASP A 406 -4.15 -17.71 -73.59
N GLY A 407 -3.07 -18.45 -73.86
CA GLY A 407 -1.80 -17.88 -74.33
C GLY A 407 -0.85 -17.38 -73.24
N LEU A 408 -1.08 -17.69 -71.96
CA LEU A 408 -0.15 -17.44 -70.84
C LEU A 408 0.47 -18.77 -70.36
N ASP A 409 1.59 -18.71 -69.63
CA ASP A 409 2.05 -19.84 -68.80
C ASP A 409 1.28 -19.88 -67.47
N THR A 410 0.48 -20.93 -67.27
CA THR A 410 -0.39 -21.08 -66.09
C THR A 410 0.22 -21.93 -64.98
N SER A 411 1.41 -22.50 -65.18
CA SER A 411 1.96 -23.56 -64.31
C SER A 411 2.12 -23.15 -62.83
N ASP A 412 2.65 -21.95 -62.56
CA ASP A 412 2.78 -21.42 -61.19
C ASP A 412 1.43 -20.99 -60.61
N MET A 413 0.57 -20.41 -61.44
CA MET A 413 -0.78 -19.96 -61.05
C MET A 413 -1.66 -21.13 -60.61
N GLU A 414 -1.60 -22.26 -61.31
CA GLU A 414 -2.31 -23.50 -60.96
C GLU A 414 -1.83 -24.08 -59.63
N LYS A 415 -0.52 -24.06 -59.37
CA LYS A 415 0.05 -24.49 -58.08
C LYS A 415 -0.45 -23.61 -56.93
N ARG A 416 -0.41 -22.29 -57.10
CA ARG A 416 -0.89 -21.33 -56.09
C ARG A 416 -2.39 -21.46 -55.86
N LEU A 417 -3.18 -21.64 -56.91
CA LEU A 417 -4.63 -21.87 -56.80
C LEU A 417 -4.95 -23.21 -56.12
N SER A 418 -4.18 -24.26 -56.41
CA SER A 418 -4.30 -25.56 -55.71
C SER A 418 -3.99 -25.41 -54.22
N GLN A 419 -2.96 -24.63 -53.88
CA GLN A 419 -2.66 -24.32 -52.48
C GLN A 419 -3.77 -23.48 -51.83
N ALA A 420 -4.33 -22.49 -52.54
CA ALA A 420 -5.46 -21.70 -52.06
C ALA A 420 -6.68 -22.58 -51.73
N LYS A 421 -7.01 -23.56 -52.59
CA LYS A 421 -8.08 -24.54 -52.33
C LYS A 421 -7.81 -25.40 -51.09
N LYS A 422 -6.57 -25.87 -50.92
CA LYS A 422 -6.19 -26.64 -49.72
C LYS A 422 -6.29 -25.81 -48.44
N GLU A 423 -5.89 -24.54 -48.49
CA GLU A 423 -6.02 -23.66 -47.33
C GLU A 423 -7.49 -23.32 -47.04
N LEU A 424 -8.34 -23.19 -48.07
CA LEU A 424 -9.79 -23.04 -47.90
C LEU A 424 -10.42 -24.29 -47.23
N GLU A 425 -10.04 -25.49 -47.67
CA GLU A 425 -10.50 -26.76 -47.07
C GLU A 425 -10.09 -26.92 -45.60
N LYS A 426 -8.98 -26.29 -45.19
CA LYS A 426 -8.53 -26.25 -43.79
C LYS A 426 -9.21 -25.17 -42.94
N GLY A 427 -10.00 -24.29 -43.56
CA GLY A 427 -10.59 -23.13 -42.90
C GLY A 427 -9.66 -21.92 -42.75
N ASN A 428 -8.57 -21.83 -43.52
CA ASN A 428 -7.65 -20.69 -43.49
C ASN A 428 -8.07 -19.61 -44.51
N ALA A 429 -9.19 -18.95 -44.25
CA ALA A 429 -9.83 -17.99 -45.17
C ALA A 429 -8.88 -16.90 -45.69
N ASN A 430 -8.15 -16.23 -44.79
CA ASN A 430 -7.24 -15.13 -45.17
C ASN A 430 -6.11 -15.58 -46.10
N GLN A 431 -5.55 -16.77 -45.86
CA GLN A 431 -4.46 -17.31 -46.66
C GLN A 431 -4.97 -17.80 -48.03
N ALA A 432 -6.13 -18.46 -48.04
CA ALA A 432 -6.79 -18.87 -49.28
C ALA A 432 -7.12 -17.67 -50.18
N MET A 433 -7.73 -16.63 -49.60
CA MET A 433 -8.06 -15.38 -50.31
C MET A 433 -6.81 -14.68 -50.84
N GLY A 434 -5.75 -14.53 -50.03
CA GLY A 434 -4.52 -13.87 -50.46
C GLY A 434 -3.79 -14.60 -51.60
N LEU A 435 -3.79 -15.94 -51.60
CA LEU A 435 -3.25 -16.75 -52.69
C LEU A 435 -4.10 -16.63 -53.96
N ALA A 436 -5.43 -16.67 -53.83
CA ALA A 436 -6.36 -16.54 -54.96
C ALA A 436 -6.30 -15.15 -55.61
N ASP A 437 -6.36 -14.08 -54.83
CA ASP A 437 -6.22 -12.70 -55.31
C ASP A 437 -4.83 -12.45 -55.92
N GLY A 438 -3.81 -13.16 -55.43
CA GLY A 438 -2.47 -13.18 -56.01
C GLY A 438 -2.49 -13.74 -57.44
N VAL A 439 -3.18 -14.85 -57.66
CA VAL A 439 -3.35 -15.46 -58.99
C VAL A 439 -4.07 -14.50 -59.94
N VAL A 440 -5.19 -13.90 -59.51
CA VAL A 440 -5.93 -12.90 -60.32
C VAL A 440 -5.02 -11.73 -60.72
N ARG A 441 -4.26 -11.18 -59.77
CA ARG A 441 -3.31 -10.07 -60.06
C ARG A 441 -2.25 -10.49 -61.07
N THR A 442 -1.70 -11.69 -60.97
CA THR A 442 -0.72 -12.19 -61.94
C THR A 442 -1.34 -12.36 -63.32
N ILE A 443 -2.57 -12.90 -63.43
CA ILE A 443 -3.30 -13.01 -64.71
C ILE A 443 -3.47 -11.64 -65.36
N ILE A 444 -3.90 -10.63 -64.59
CA ILE A 444 -4.10 -9.27 -65.12
C ILE A 444 -2.78 -8.66 -65.60
N ALA A 445 -1.70 -8.82 -64.82
CA ALA A 445 -0.38 -8.30 -65.18
C ALA A 445 0.17 -8.96 -66.45
N GLU A 446 0.08 -10.29 -66.56
CA GLU A 446 0.50 -11.03 -67.75
C GLU A 446 -0.33 -10.69 -68.99
N ARG A 447 -1.66 -10.48 -68.85
CA ARG A 447 -2.51 -10.03 -69.97
C ARG A 447 -2.15 -8.63 -70.46
N ALA A 448 -1.94 -7.68 -69.54
CA ALA A 448 -1.53 -6.33 -69.91
C ALA A 448 -0.17 -6.34 -70.63
N ALA A 449 0.80 -7.09 -70.09
CA ALA A 449 2.11 -7.26 -70.70
C ALA A 449 2.03 -7.95 -72.07
N MET A 450 1.15 -8.94 -72.23
CA MET A 450 0.91 -9.60 -73.50
C MET A 450 0.45 -8.62 -74.58
N ASP A 451 -0.53 -7.77 -74.27
CA ASP A 451 -1.07 -6.81 -75.21
C ASP A 451 -0.02 -5.78 -75.65
N ASP A 452 0.80 -5.29 -74.71
CA ASP A 452 1.88 -4.35 -74.98
C ASP A 452 2.99 -4.96 -75.85
N VAL A 453 3.44 -6.17 -75.50
CA VAL A 453 4.46 -6.90 -76.27
C VAL A 453 3.95 -7.23 -77.67
N ARG A 454 2.73 -7.76 -77.79
CA ARG A 454 2.14 -8.06 -79.11
C ARG A 454 2.00 -6.81 -79.97
N LYS A 455 1.60 -5.68 -79.37
CA LYS A 455 1.50 -4.40 -80.09
C LYS A 455 2.87 -3.94 -80.60
N ALA A 456 3.91 -4.06 -79.80
CA ALA A 456 5.28 -3.72 -80.20
C ALA A 456 5.82 -4.67 -81.29
N LEU A 457 5.62 -5.99 -81.14
CA LEU A 457 6.03 -6.98 -82.13
C LEU A 457 5.28 -6.83 -83.47
N ARG A 458 4.02 -6.38 -83.48
CA ARG A 458 3.33 -5.99 -84.74
C ARG A 458 4.03 -4.83 -85.46
N GLN A 459 4.68 -3.94 -84.70
CA GLN A 459 5.46 -2.82 -85.22
C GLN A 459 6.95 -3.16 -85.36
N ARG A 460 7.33 -4.44 -85.31
CA ARG A 460 8.72 -4.92 -85.39
C ARG A 460 9.52 -4.33 -86.54
N LYS A 461 8.91 -4.14 -87.71
CA LYS A 461 9.58 -3.51 -88.86
C LYS A 461 10.04 -2.08 -88.56
N LYS A 462 9.26 -1.31 -87.79
CA LYS A 462 9.63 0.05 -87.36
C LYS A 462 10.76 0.03 -86.33
N LEU A 463 10.69 -0.88 -85.36
CA LEU A 463 11.76 -1.07 -84.38
C LEU A 463 13.07 -1.47 -85.06
N LYS A 464 13.01 -2.40 -86.03
CA LYS A 464 14.19 -2.84 -86.80
C LYS A 464 14.83 -1.70 -87.60
N LYS A 465 14.02 -0.84 -88.21
CA LYS A 465 14.51 0.34 -88.94
C LYS A 465 15.38 1.29 -88.11
N GLN A 466 15.17 1.35 -86.79
CA GLN A 466 15.94 2.25 -85.93
C GLN A 466 17.41 1.81 -85.77
N PHE A 467 17.74 0.54 -86.00
CA PHE A 467 19.09 0.02 -85.81
C PHE A 467 19.66 -0.73 -87.01
N GLU A 468 18.91 -0.91 -88.11
CA GLU A 468 19.36 -1.73 -89.25
C GLU A 468 20.57 -1.17 -89.99
N SER A 469 20.77 0.16 -89.98
CA SER A 469 21.92 0.83 -90.58
C SER A 469 23.13 0.92 -89.65
N ARG A 470 23.00 0.51 -88.38
CA ARG A 470 24.06 0.62 -87.38
C ARG A 470 25.04 -0.56 -87.45
N ASP A 471 26.30 -0.31 -87.07
CA ASP A 471 27.32 -1.36 -87.01
C ASP A 471 27.02 -2.42 -85.92
N ASP A 472 26.39 -1.99 -84.81
CA ASP A 472 25.95 -2.85 -83.71
C ASP A 472 24.59 -3.53 -83.93
N SER A 473 24.03 -3.47 -85.16
CA SER A 473 22.72 -4.02 -85.52
C SER A 473 22.50 -5.47 -85.10
N LYS A 474 23.55 -6.30 -85.09
CA LYS A 474 23.48 -7.70 -84.62
C LYS A 474 23.14 -7.81 -83.14
N ASN A 475 23.67 -6.93 -82.29
CA ASN A 475 23.40 -6.94 -80.86
C ASN A 475 21.94 -6.55 -80.57
N TRP A 476 21.42 -5.58 -81.31
CA TRP A 476 20.01 -5.19 -81.23
C TRP A 476 19.06 -6.25 -81.77
N GLN A 477 19.48 -6.97 -82.82
CA GLN A 477 18.73 -8.12 -83.32
C GLN A 477 18.64 -9.24 -82.27
N LEU A 478 19.74 -9.55 -81.56
CA LEU A 478 19.73 -10.54 -80.49
C LEU A 478 18.74 -10.16 -79.36
N LYS A 479 18.73 -8.91 -78.91
CA LYS A 479 17.77 -8.43 -77.90
C LYS A 479 16.32 -8.56 -78.37
N LEU A 480 16.06 -8.29 -79.66
CA LEU A 480 14.74 -8.45 -80.26
C LEU A 480 14.33 -9.92 -80.34
N ASP A 481 15.27 -10.81 -80.65
CA ASP A 481 15.04 -12.25 -80.72
C ASP A 481 14.83 -12.86 -79.31
N GLU A 482 15.47 -12.31 -78.26
CA GLU A 482 15.20 -12.65 -76.86
C GLU A 482 13.77 -12.26 -76.43
N ILE A 483 13.27 -11.11 -76.88
CA ILE A 483 11.88 -10.68 -76.65
C ILE A 483 10.90 -11.64 -77.35
N ASP A 484 11.19 -12.02 -78.60
CA ASP A 484 10.39 -13.00 -79.35
C ASP A 484 10.37 -14.36 -78.62
N ALA A 485 11.53 -14.86 -78.17
CA ALA A 485 11.62 -16.12 -77.44
C ALA A 485 10.80 -16.10 -76.14
N ALA A 486 10.91 -15.03 -75.34
CA ALA A 486 10.12 -14.88 -74.11
C ALA A 486 8.60 -14.77 -74.40
N ALA A 487 8.21 -14.15 -75.51
CA ALA A 487 6.82 -14.08 -75.96
C ALA A 487 6.31 -15.45 -76.44
N ASP A 488 7.12 -16.23 -77.14
CA ASP A 488 6.82 -17.58 -77.60
C ASP A 488 6.67 -18.57 -76.44
N GLU A 489 7.50 -18.41 -75.40
CA GLU A 489 7.38 -19.11 -74.11
C GLU A 489 6.22 -18.61 -73.24
N LYS A 490 5.46 -17.61 -73.71
CA LYS A 490 4.29 -17.01 -73.02
C LYS A 490 4.63 -16.35 -71.68
N GLN A 491 5.87 -15.91 -71.50
CA GLN A 491 6.34 -15.17 -70.33
C GLN A 491 6.23 -13.66 -70.61
N TRP A 492 5.01 -13.14 -70.62
CA TRP A 492 4.73 -11.82 -71.16
C TRP A 492 5.28 -10.69 -70.29
N THR A 493 5.21 -10.80 -68.96
CA THR A 493 5.82 -9.79 -68.07
C THR A 493 7.33 -9.70 -68.24
N HIS A 494 8.00 -10.84 -68.48
CA HIS A 494 9.42 -10.88 -68.78
C HIS A 494 9.71 -10.23 -70.14
N ALA A 495 8.98 -10.63 -71.18
CA ALA A 495 9.10 -10.07 -72.52
C ALA A 495 8.84 -8.54 -72.55
N ALA A 496 7.87 -8.04 -71.78
CA ALA A 496 7.57 -6.62 -71.66
C ALA A 496 8.72 -5.84 -70.99
N THR A 497 9.39 -6.44 -70.00
CA THR A 497 10.55 -5.84 -69.34
C THR A 497 11.74 -5.75 -70.29
N LEU A 498 12.00 -6.80 -71.08
CA LEU A 498 13.04 -6.81 -72.11
C LEU A 498 12.76 -5.76 -73.20
N LEU A 499 11.51 -5.66 -73.62
CA LEU A 499 11.06 -4.68 -74.60
C LEU A 499 11.24 -3.24 -74.11
N ASP A 500 10.75 -2.91 -72.91
CA ASP A 500 10.89 -1.57 -72.32
C ASP A 500 12.36 -1.17 -72.19
N ARG A 501 13.21 -2.11 -71.76
CA ARG A 501 14.65 -1.89 -71.69
C ARG A 501 15.24 -1.61 -73.08
N MET A 502 14.92 -2.44 -74.07
CA MET A 502 15.42 -2.25 -75.44
C MET A 502 14.97 -0.91 -76.01
N THR A 503 13.71 -0.51 -75.82
CA THR A 503 13.20 0.77 -76.33
C THR A 503 13.87 1.97 -75.65
N LYS A 504 14.10 1.90 -74.33
CA LYS A 504 14.81 2.97 -73.60
C LYS A 504 16.26 3.12 -74.06
N GLU A 505 16.93 2.00 -74.29
CA GLU A 505 18.31 2.03 -74.78
C GLU A 505 18.37 2.54 -76.24
N LEU A 506 17.43 2.14 -77.12
CA LEU A 506 17.32 2.68 -78.48
C LEU A 506 17.02 4.18 -78.51
N ASP A 507 16.09 4.65 -77.68
CA ASP A 507 15.77 6.08 -77.58
C ASP A 507 16.98 6.91 -77.12
N LYS A 508 17.77 6.37 -76.19
CA LYS A 508 19.01 7.01 -75.71
C LYS A 508 20.05 7.12 -76.82
N GLU A 509 20.28 6.03 -77.55
CA GLU A 509 21.22 6.00 -78.68
C GLU A 509 20.75 6.87 -79.85
N GLY A 510 19.44 6.93 -80.10
CA GLY A 510 18.83 7.83 -81.09
C GLY A 510 19.11 9.29 -80.77
N ARG A 511 18.87 9.72 -79.52
CA ARG A 511 19.19 11.10 -79.08
C ARG A 511 20.68 11.42 -79.20
N ALA A 512 21.55 10.49 -78.83
CA ALA A 512 22.99 10.67 -78.98
C ALA A 512 23.41 10.82 -80.46
N SER A 513 22.70 10.14 -81.36
CA SER A 513 22.90 10.29 -82.81
C SER A 513 22.40 11.63 -83.32
N ASP A 514 21.26 12.12 -82.85
CA ASP A 514 20.71 13.43 -83.21
C ASP A 514 21.65 14.55 -82.73
N ASP A 515 22.12 14.48 -81.48
CA ASP A 515 23.07 15.44 -80.91
C ASP A 515 24.40 15.47 -81.69
N ALA A 516 24.90 14.29 -82.11
CA ALA A 516 26.12 14.19 -82.90
C ALA A 516 25.94 14.70 -84.35
N LEU A 517 24.74 14.54 -84.92
CA LEU A 517 24.40 15.11 -86.23
C LEU A 517 24.37 16.64 -86.18
N GLU A 518 23.77 17.24 -85.14
CA GLU A 518 23.81 18.69 -84.96
C GLU A 518 25.24 19.23 -84.87
N LEU A 519 26.12 18.52 -84.14
CA LEU A 519 27.53 18.91 -84.05
C LEU A 519 28.27 18.73 -85.38
N TYR A 520 28.00 17.64 -86.10
CA TYR A 520 28.55 17.41 -87.43
C TYR A 520 28.16 18.53 -88.39
N ASP A 521 26.88 18.89 -88.46
CA ASP A 521 26.36 19.95 -89.33
C ASP A 521 27.02 21.30 -88.99
N PHE A 522 27.21 21.60 -87.70
CA PHE A 522 27.92 22.79 -87.25
C PHE A 522 29.39 22.82 -87.74
N VAL A 523 30.15 21.74 -87.51
CA VAL A 523 31.56 21.65 -87.96
C VAL A 523 31.65 21.72 -89.48
N MET A 524 30.70 21.10 -90.18
CA MET A 524 30.65 21.09 -91.64
C MET A 524 30.40 22.48 -92.22
N ASP A 525 29.51 23.27 -91.62
CA ASP A 525 29.26 24.65 -92.02
C ASP A 525 30.44 25.58 -91.69
N GLU A 526 31.05 25.43 -90.52
CA GLU A 526 32.29 26.14 -90.17
C GLU A 526 33.43 25.79 -91.15
N TRP A 527 33.53 24.53 -91.59
CA TRP A 527 34.53 24.10 -92.56
C TRP A 527 34.28 24.71 -93.93
N ARG A 528 33.03 24.80 -94.38
CA ARG A 528 32.70 25.47 -95.66
C ARG A 528 33.19 26.91 -95.70
N ILE A 529 33.02 27.65 -94.60
CA ILE A 529 33.49 29.03 -94.48
C ILE A 529 35.03 29.07 -94.49
N LEU A 530 35.67 28.26 -93.65
CA LEU A 530 37.12 28.23 -93.51
C LEU A 530 37.82 27.76 -94.79
N ARG A 531 37.26 26.77 -95.47
CA ARG A 531 37.75 26.25 -96.76
C ARG A 531 37.84 27.35 -97.81
N ASN A 532 36.82 28.21 -97.90
CA ASN A 532 36.83 29.35 -98.81
C ASN A 532 37.93 30.38 -98.44
N GLN A 533 38.17 30.59 -97.14
CA GLN A 533 39.26 31.46 -96.67
C GLN A 533 40.65 30.86 -96.96
N CYS A 534 40.82 29.55 -96.78
CA CYS A 534 42.03 28.83 -97.17
C CYS A 534 42.33 29.00 -98.67
N GLU A 535 41.31 28.94 -99.53
CA GLU A 535 41.45 29.15 -100.97
C GLU A 535 41.89 30.58 -101.30
N ALA A 536 41.32 31.59 -100.63
CA ALA A 536 41.73 32.99 -100.77
C ALA A 536 43.18 33.23 -100.28
N ALA A 537 43.63 32.50 -99.26
CA ALA A 537 44.99 32.55 -98.72
C ALA A 537 46.01 31.66 -99.49
N PHE A 538 45.62 31.07 -100.63
CA PHE A 538 46.43 30.15 -101.44
C PHE A 538 46.86 28.85 -100.74
N ILE A 539 46.18 28.42 -99.67
CA ILE A 539 46.38 27.11 -99.03
C ILE A 539 45.68 26.05 -99.89
N LYS A 540 46.48 25.30 -100.67
CA LYS A 540 46.00 24.28 -101.62
C LYS A 540 45.49 23.02 -100.91
N VAL A 541 44.71 22.21 -101.64
CA VAL A 541 44.19 20.91 -101.19
C VAL A 541 45.30 19.90 -100.82
N THR A 542 46.53 20.11 -101.31
CA THR A 542 47.71 19.30 -100.95
C THR A 542 48.31 19.66 -99.59
N ASP A 543 47.83 20.71 -98.92
CA ASP A 543 48.25 21.07 -97.56
C ASP A 543 47.79 20.00 -96.56
N ASP A 544 48.69 19.55 -95.70
CA ASP A 544 48.43 18.43 -94.79
C ASP A 544 47.28 18.75 -93.80
N ASP A 545 47.25 19.96 -93.21
CA ASP A 545 46.18 20.33 -92.26
C ASP A 545 44.80 20.41 -92.96
N ARG A 546 44.76 20.86 -94.22
CA ARG A 546 43.52 20.90 -95.02
C ARG A 546 43.03 19.51 -95.39
N ARG A 547 43.94 18.64 -95.85
CA ARG A 547 43.59 17.26 -96.20
C ARG A 547 43.12 16.50 -94.96
N ASP A 548 43.79 16.66 -93.83
CA ASP A 548 43.46 16.00 -92.57
C ASP A 548 42.07 16.44 -92.06
N CYS A 549 41.73 17.73 -92.21
CA CYS A 549 40.40 18.24 -91.90
C CYS A 549 39.31 17.65 -92.82
N GLU A 550 39.50 17.69 -94.14
CA GLU A 550 38.54 17.13 -95.12
C GLU A 550 38.35 15.62 -94.90
N GLN A 551 39.43 14.90 -94.61
CA GLN A 551 39.40 13.47 -94.29
C GLN A 551 38.68 13.19 -92.98
N ALA A 552 38.95 13.96 -91.91
CA ALA A 552 38.32 13.76 -90.61
C ALA A 552 36.80 14.01 -90.67
N ILE A 553 36.36 15.02 -91.41
CA ILE A 553 34.93 15.31 -91.62
C ILE A 553 34.25 14.18 -92.43
N ALA A 554 34.86 13.72 -93.52
CA ALA A 554 34.31 12.62 -94.31
C ALA A 554 34.20 11.32 -93.49
N LEU A 555 35.21 11.00 -92.69
CA LEU A 555 35.16 9.84 -91.79
C LEU A 555 34.14 10.02 -90.66
N ALA A 556 33.93 11.26 -90.18
CA ALA A 556 32.92 11.55 -89.17
C ALA A 556 31.50 11.35 -89.74
N GLU A 557 31.27 11.70 -91.01
CA GLU A 557 30.01 11.45 -91.73
C GLU A 557 29.74 9.95 -91.85
N GLU A 558 30.75 9.17 -92.24
CA GLU A 558 30.65 7.70 -92.31
C GLU A 558 30.36 7.09 -90.93
N ALA A 559 31.09 7.51 -89.88
CA ALA A 559 30.92 7.03 -88.52
C ALA A 559 29.52 7.38 -87.95
N LEU A 560 29.00 8.56 -88.26
CA LEU A 560 27.65 9.00 -87.90
C LEU A 560 26.58 8.14 -88.60
N GLY A 561 26.74 7.87 -89.90
CA GLY A 561 25.82 7.07 -90.70
C GLY A 561 25.66 5.63 -90.21
N VAL A 562 26.69 5.06 -89.57
CA VAL A 562 26.66 3.71 -88.98
C VAL A 562 26.48 3.71 -87.45
N GLY A 563 26.17 4.86 -86.85
CA GLY A 563 25.83 4.98 -85.43
C GLY A 563 27.01 4.83 -84.46
N LYS A 564 28.26 5.03 -84.92
CA LYS A 564 29.46 5.03 -84.07
C LYS A 564 29.69 6.41 -83.47
N ILE A 565 28.83 6.79 -82.54
CA ILE A 565 28.76 8.16 -82.01
C ILE A 565 30.10 8.61 -81.40
N THR A 566 30.75 7.76 -80.60
CA THR A 566 32.04 8.11 -79.98
C THR A 566 33.14 8.34 -81.02
N GLU A 567 33.21 7.50 -82.05
CA GLU A 567 34.19 7.64 -83.13
C GLU A 567 33.91 8.89 -83.98
N CYS A 568 32.63 9.18 -84.25
CA CYS A 568 32.21 10.42 -84.90
C CYS A 568 32.66 11.66 -84.12
N LEU A 569 32.39 11.72 -82.81
CA LEU A 569 32.78 12.84 -81.96
C LEU A 569 34.31 13.03 -81.89
N ASP A 570 35.08 11.94 -81.82
CA ASP A 570 36.55 12.01 -81.85
C ASP A 570 37.08 12.52 -83.20
N LEU A 571 36.43 12.14 -84.32
CA LEU A 571 36.77 12.62 -85.66
C LEU A 571 36.39 14.09 -85.85
N LEU A 572 35.25 14.53 -85.32
CA LEU A 572 34.86 15.94 -85.29
C LEU A 572 35.83 16.78 -84.48
N ALA A 573 36.31 16.28 -83.33
CA ALA A 573 37.35 16.97 -82.55
C ALA A 573 38.69 17.07 -83.30
N LYS A 574 39.06 16.04 -84.07
CA LYS A 574 40.24 16.09 -84.95
C LYS A 574 40.06 17.11 -86.08
N ALA A 575 38.88 17.15 -86.69
CA ALA A 575 38.53 18.14 -87.70
C ALA A 575 38.66 19.56 -87.14
N ASP A 576 38.07 19.83 -85.98
CA ASP A 576 38.15 21.14 -85.31
C ASP A 576 39.60 21.54 -84.99
N SER A 577 40.42 20.62 -84.48
CA SER A 577 41.84 20.90 -84.24
C SER A 577 42.61 21.25 -85.52
N ALA A 578 42.32 20.59 -86.64
CA ALA A 578 42.92 20.92 -87.94
C ALA A 578 42.42 22.27 -88.46
N MET A 579 41.12 22.56 -88.29
CA MET A 579 40.51 23.85 -88.63
C MET A 579 41.14 25.00 -87.84
N GLU A 580 41.39 24.82 -86.56
CA GLU A 580 42.03 25.83 -85.72
C GLU A 580 43.48 26.12 -86.17
N LYS A 581 44.24 25.09 -86.57
CA LYS A 581 45.58 25.29 -87.15
C LYS A 581 45.53 26.08 -88.45
N LEU A 582 44.55 25.81 -89.32
CA LEU A 582 44.34 26.55 -90.56
C LEU A 582 43.93 28.00 -90.29
N ARG A 583 43.03 28.24 -89.33
CA ARG A 583 42.62 29.60 -88.90
C ARG A 583 43.79 30.45 -88.43
N ARG A 584 44.78 29.86 -87.75
CA ARG A 584 45.99 30.57 -87.31
C ARG A 584 46.96 30.92 -88.43
N ARG A 585 46.85 30.25 -89.58
CA ARG A 585 47.74 30.42 -90.74
C ARG A 585 47.18 31.40 -91.78
N ILE A 586 45.87 31.63 -91.78
CA ILE A 586 45.15 32.66 -92.54
C ILE A 586 45.28 33.99 -91.79
#